data_AF-A0A1N6ESQ3-F1
#
_entry.id   AF-A0A1N6ESQ3-F1
#
_cell.length_a   1.000
_cell.length_b   1.000
_cell.length_c   1.000
_cell.angle_alpha   90.00
_cell.angle_beta   90.00
_cell.angle_gamma   90.00
#
_symmetry.space_group_name_H-M   'P 1'
#
loop_
_entity.id
_entity.type
_entity.pdbx_description
1 polymer ?
#
loop_
_entity_poly.entity_id
_entity_poly.type
_entity_poly.pdbx_seq_one_letter_code
_entity_poly.pdbx_strand_id
1 'polypeptide(L)' 'MDGIFGWNLLAIIVGVGYLALIFWVVSRILRSDELNELERWVWVIAVICFPLVGSIVWFAAGPHPFGIRITRDLR' A
#
# COMPACT_ATOMS: atom_id res chain seq x y z
N MET A 1 28.47 -12.03 23.23
CA MET A 1 27.34 -11.54 22.42
C MET A 1 26.98 -12.66 21.46
N ASP A 2 26.17 -13.56 21.97
CA ASP A 2 25.51 -14.65 21.26
C ASP A 2 24.80 -14.14 19.99
N GLY A 3 24.99 -14.84 18.87
CA GLY A 3 24.47 -14.45 17.56
C GLY A 3 22.95 -14.27 17.51
N ILE A 4 22.24 -14.79 18.52
CA ILE A 4 20.81 -14.61 18.73
C ILE A 4 20.47 -13.12 18.92
N PHE A 5 21.23 -12.36 19.69
CA PHE A 5 20.96 -10.93 19.89
C PHE A 5 21.06 -10.13 18.58
N GLY A 6 22.10 -10.40 17.78
CA GLY A 6 22.28 -9.77 16.48
C GLY A 6 21.17 -10.10 15.49
N TRP A 7 20.72 -11.37 15.48
CA TRP A 7 19.65 -11.81 14.58
C TRP A 7 18.28 -11.21 14.94
N ASN A 8 17.98 -11.10 16.24
CA ASN A 8 16.76 -10.44 16.71
C ASN A 8 16.75 -8.95 16.36
N LEU A 9 17.89 -8.26 16.52
CA LEU A 9 18.01 -6.85 16.17
C LEU A 9 17.78 -6.63 14.67
N LEU A 10 18.38 -7.47 13.82
CA LEU A 10 18.16 -7.44 12.37
C LEU A 10 16.69 -7.69 12.01
N ALA A 11 16.06 -8.69 12.63
CA ALA A 11 14.65 -9.00 12.39
C ALA A 11 13.73 -7.82 12.76
N ILE A 12 14.01 -7.12 13.87
CA ILE A 12 13.27 -5.92 14.27
C ILE A 12 13.45 -4.80 13.26
N ILE A 13 14.69 -4.52 12.83
CA ILE A 13 14.97 -3.46 11.85
C ILE A 13 14.24 -3.75 10.54
N VAL A 14 14.29 -4.99 10.05
CA VAL A 14 13.59 -5.41 8.84
C VAL A 14 12.08 -5.31 9.01
N GLY A 15 11.53 -5.78 10.13
CA GLY A 15 10.09 -5.72 10.42
C GLY A 15 9.57 -4.28 10.50
N VAL A 16 10.29 -3.40 11.19
CA VAL A 16 9.94 -1.96 11.28
C VAL A 16 10.06 -1.29 9.92
N GLY A 17 11.13 -1.55 9.17
CA GLY A 17 11.31 -1.01 7.82
C GLY A 17 10.19 -1.46 6.87
N TYR A 18 9.78 -2.72 6.97
CA TYR A 18 8.67 -3.27 6.19
C TYR A 18 7.33 -2.60 6.52
N LEU A 19 7.02 -2.43 7.81
CA LEU A 19 5.81 -1.70 8.23
C LEU A 19 5.83 -0.25 7.75
N ALA A 20 6.96 0.44 7.91
CA ALA A 20 7.12 1.82 7.43
C ALA A 20 6.88 1.93 5.92
N LEU A 21 7.33 0.94 5.15
CA LEU A 21 7.12 0.88 3.70
C LEU A 21 5.64 0.71 3.35
N ILE A 22 4.91 -0.17 4.05
CA ILE A 22 3.46 -0.33 3.87
C ILE A 22 2.73 0.99 4.18
N PHE A 23 3.02 1.62 5.33
CA PHE A 23 2.41 2.90 5.70
C PHE A 23 2.71 3.99 4.66
N TRP A 24 3.93 4.01 4.14
CA TRP A 24 4.31 4.95 3.10
C TRP A 24 3.49 4.74 1.81
N VAL A 25 3.35 3.50 1.34
CA VAL A 25 2.53 3.19 0.15
C VAL A 25 1.06 3.54 0.39
N VAL A 26 0.49 3.16 1.53
CA VAL A 26 -0.90 3.50 1.89
C VAL A 26 -1.10 5.01 1.94
N SER A 27 -0.17 5.77 2.55
CA SER A 27 -0.26 7.23 2.59
C SER A 27 -0.22 7.86 1.19
N ARG A 28 0.56 7.27 0.26
CA ARG A 28 0.60 7.71 -1.15
C ARG A 28 -0.72 7.45 -1.85
N ILE A 29 -1.32 6.28 -1.66
CA ILE A 29 -2.64 5.95 -2.21
C ILE A 29 -3.71 6.92 -1.66
N LEU A 30 -3.72 7.15 -0.35
CA LEU A 30 -4.67 8.06 0.29
C LEU A 30 -4.49 9.53 -0.12
N ARG A 31 -3.27 9.95 -0.48
CA ARG A 31 -3.01 11.33 -0.94
C ARG A 31 -3.27 11.53 -2.43
N SER A 32 -3.58 10.46 -3.16
CA SER A 32 -3.86 10.52 -4.59
C SER A 32 -5.31 10.99 -4.81
N ASP A 33 -5.53 12.31 -4.92
CA ASP A 33 -6.85 12.93 -5.12
C ASP A 33 -7.51 12.58 -6.46
N GLU A 34 -6.73 12.01 -7.38
CA GLU A 34 -7.23 11.56 -8.68
C GLU A 34 -8.00 10.24 -8.60
N LEU A 35 -7.90 9.51 -7.49
CA LEU A 35 -8.59 8.23 -7.28
C LEU A 35 -10.04 8.45 -6.85
N ASN A 36 -10.95 7.68 -7.45
CA ASN A 36 -12.30 7.56 -6.91
C ASN A 36 -12.26 6.92 -5.51
N GLU A 37 -13.21 7.27 -4.64
CA GLU A 37 -13.22 6.81 -3.24
C GLU A 37 -13.21 5.28 -3.15
N LEU A 38 -13.95 4.61 -4.04
CA LEU A 38 -14.02 3.15 -4.09
C LEU A 38 -12.71 2.51 -4.58
N GLU A 39 -12.06 3.07 -5.61
CA GLU A 39 -10.76 2.59 -6.10
C GLU A 39 -9.66 2.78 -5.04
N ARG A 40 -9.70 3.89 -4.30
CA ARG A 40 -8.79 4.15 -3.19
C ARG A 40 -8.91 3.07 -2.12
N TRP A 41 -10.13 2.72 -1.70
CA TRP A 41 -10.34 1.67 -0.70
C TRP A 41 -9.93 0.28 -1.20
N VAL A 42 -10.21 -0.06 -2.46
CA VAL A 42 -9.76 -1.32 -3.08
C VAL A 42 -8.23 -1.42 -3.03
N TRP A 43 -7.52 -0.35 -3.36
CA TRP A 43 -6.06 -0.32 -3.31
C TRP A 43 -5.49 -0.42 -1.89
N VAL A 44 -6.09 0.29 -0.94
CA VAL A 44 -5.69 0.18 0.48
C VAL A 44 -5.87 -1.25 0.97
N ILE A 45 -7.02 -1.89 0.70
CA ILE A 45 -7.28 -3.27 1.10
C ILE A 45 -6.32 -4.23 0.41
N ALA A 46 -6.08 -4.07 -0.91
CA ALA A 46 -5.16 -4.90 -1.66
C ALA A 46 -3.72 -4.84 -1.11
N VAL A 47 -3.23 -3.64 -0.76
CA VAL A 47 -1.90 -3.46 -0.14
C VAL A 47 -1.87 -3.98 1.30
N ILE A 48 -2.97 -3.94 2.05
CA ILE A 48 -2.99 -4.53 3.39
C ILE A 48 -2.99 -6.06 3.33
N CYS A 49 -3.81 -6.67 2.46
CA CYS A 49 -3.90 -8.13 2.33
C CYS A 49 -2.69 -8.73 1.62
N PHE A 50 -2.16 -8.04 0.61
CA PHE A 50 -1.04 -8.48 -0.20
C PHE A 50 -0.03 -7.33 -0.40
N PRO A 51 0.72 -6.93 0.64
CA PRO A 51 1.60 -5.76 0.62
C PRO A 51 2.62 -5.72 -0.50
N LEU A 52 3.29 -6.83 -0.79
CA LEU A 52 4.25 -6.88 -1.90
C LEU A 52 3.53 -6.77 -3.26
N VAL A 53 2.54 -7.64 -3.50
CA VAL A 53 1.86 -7.71 -4.81
C VAL A 53 1.05 -6.44 -5.07
N GLY A 54 0.25 -5.99 -4.10
CA GLY A 54 -0.54 -4.77 -4.18
C GLY A 54 0.32 -3.54 -4.43
N SER A 55 1.46 -3.40 -3.75
CA SER A 55 2.36 -2.27 -4.01
C SER A 55 2.96 -2.32 -5.43
N ILE A 56 3.40 -3.50 -5.88
CA ILE A 56 3.98 -3.67 -7.23
C ILE A 56 2.93 -3.35 -8.30
N VAL A 57 1.74 -3.90 -8.19
CA VAL A 57 0.67 -3.67 -9.18
C VAL A 57 0.24 -2.21 -9.13
N TRP A 58 0.18 -1.56 -7.96
CA TRP A 58 -0.15 -0.13 -7.86
C TRP A 58 0.86 0.75 -8.58
N PHE A 59 2.15 0.48 -8.40
CA PHE A 59 3.21 1.18 -9.11
C PHE A 59 3.24 0.87 -10.61
N ALA A 60 2.88 -0.35 -11.03
CA ALA A 60 2.93 -0.78 -12.43
C ALA A 60 1.70 -0.36 -13.25
N ALA A 61 0.50 -0.53 -12.70
CA ALA A 61 -0.77 -0.21 -13.36
C ALA A 61 -1.15 1.28 -13.21
N GLY A 62 -0.52 1.98 -12.27
CA GLY A 62 -0.82 3.37 -11.96
C GLY A 62 -2.13 3.55 -11.18
N PRO A 63 -2.48 4.81 -10.86
CA PRO A 63 -3.62 5.11 -9.99
C PRO A 63 -4.98 4.69 -10.58
N HIS A 64 -5.17 4.71 -11.90
CA HIS A 64 -6.49 4.48 -12.54
C HIS A 64 -6.60 3.15 -13.30
N PRO A 65 -6.40 1.98 -12.66
CA PRO A 65 -6.45 0.72 -13.38
C PRO A 65 -7.86 0.34 -13.83
N PHE A 66 -8.90 0.81 -13.14
CA PHE A 66 -10.27 0.33 -13.40
C PHE A 66 -11.13 1.32 -14.19
N GLY A 67 -10.69 2.58 -14.37
CA GLY A 67 -11.38 3.54 -15.23
C GLY A 67 -12.88 3.67 -14.95
N ILE A 68 -13.30 3.36 -13.71
CA ILE A 68 -14.71 3.29 -13.35
C ILE A 68 -15.16 4.73 -13.15
N ARG A 69 -15.62 5.36 -14.25
CA ARG A 69 -16.47 6.54 -14.19
C ARG A 69 -17.79 6.11 -13.55
N ILE A 70 -17.80 5.96 -12.22
CA ILE A 70 -19.06 5.93 -11.48
C ILE A 70 -19.58 7.36 -11.58
N THR A 71 -20.46 7.54 -12.55
CA THR A 71 -21.15 8.77 -12.87
C THR A 71 -21.69 9.36 -11.58
N ARG A 72 -21.13 10.48 -11.13
CA ARG A 72 -21.74 11.36 -10.12
C ARG A 72 -22.91 12.13 -10.76
N ASP A 73 -23.81 11.43 -11.47
CA ASP A 73 -24.99 12.01 -12.14
C ASP A 73 -26.28 11.75 -11.34
N LEU A 74 -26.18 11.75 -10.01
CA LEU A 74 -27.34 11.76 -9.13
C LEU A 74 -27.14 12.84 -8.07
N ARG A 75 -27.05 14.10 -8.51
CA ARG A 75 -27.47 15.22 -7.68
C ARG A 75 -27.90 16.42 -8.50
#